data_AF-A0A2J6SMV5-F1
#
_entry.id   AF-A0A2J6SMV5-F1
#
_cell.length_a   1.000
_cell.length_b   1.000
_cell.length_c   1.000
_cell.angle_alpha   90.00
_cell.angle_beta   90.00
_cell.angle_gamma   90.00
#
_symmetry.space_group_name_H-M   'P 1'
#
loop_
_entity.id
_entity.type
_entity.pdbx_description
1 polymer ?
#
loop_
_entity_poly.entity_id
_entity_poly.type
_entity_poly.pdbx_seq_one_letter_code
_entity_poly.pdbx_strand_id
1 'polypeptide(L)'
;MTELADIFAELGISHYLHDFLEQGFDTWETILDITESDFDALGVKLGHRRKLQRKIANSRGLSSDRALASPRHTPSDDRSSEENRAVGCKVDSKNESTPVQGAKRKYRRHPKPDENAPERPPSAYVIFSNKMREELKGRNLSFTEIAKLVGENWQNLAPAEKEPYEQQAFSAKERYNNELAEYKKTNNYKEYAQYLADFKARQSTQSQGTSCN
;
A
#
# COMPACT_ATOMS: atom_id res chain seq x y z
N MET A 1 1.52 -1.77 -40.66
CA MET A 1 0.06 -1.71 -40.50
C MET A 1 -0.53 -2.82 -39.62
N THR A 2 -0.61 -4.11 -40.02
CA THR A 2 -1.25 -5.16 -39.19
C THR A 2 -0.56 -5.38 -37.84
N GLU A 3 0.75 -5.66 -37.84
CA GLU A 3 1.54 -5.96 -36.64
C GLU A 3 1.33 -4.96 -35.48
N LEU A 4 1.22 -3.66 -35.80
CA LEU A 4 0.98 -2.62 -34.82
C LEU A 4 -0.41 -2.76 -34.17
N ALA A 5 -1.45 -3.01 -34.97
CA ALA A 5 -2.79 -3.25 -34.47
C ALA A 5 -2.85 -4.52 -33.59
N ASP A 6 -2.14 -5.58 -34.00
CA ASP A 6 -2.04 -6.83 -33.26
C ASP A 6 -1.37 -6.63 -31.88
N ILE A 7 -0.26 -5.88 -31.82
CA ILE A 7 0.43 -5.54 -30.56
C ILE A 7 -0.44 -4.66 -29.66
N PHE A 8 -1.15 -3.68 -30.22
CA PHE A 8 -2.07 -2.83 -29.45
C PHE A 8 -3.30 -3.61 -28.95
N ALA A 9 -3.76 -4.62 -29.68
CA ALA A 9 -4.79 -5.55 -29.24
C ALA A 9 -4.30 -6.48 -28.11
N GLU A 10 -3.12 -7.11 -28.26
CA GLU A 10 -2.48 -7.95 -27.23
C GLU A 10 -2.30 -7.20 -25.89
N LEU A 11 -1.85 -5.94 -25.97
CA LEU A 11 -1.69 -5.09 -24.80
C LEU A 11 -3.03 -4.54 -24.26
N GLY A 12 -4.14 -4.70 -24.98
CA GLY A 12 -5.45 -4.16 -24.58
C GLY A 12 -5.46 -2.63 -24.54
N ILE A 13 -4.92 -1.99 -25.56
CA ILE A 13 -4.78 -0.53 -25.73
C ILE A 13 -5.18 -0.04 -27.14
N SER A 14 -5.82 -0.90 -27.94
CA SER A 14 -6.23 -0.65 -29.34
C SER A 14 -7.09 0.58 -29.60
N HIS A 15 -7.72 1.16 -28.57
CA HIS A 15 -8.45 2.43 -28.70
C HIS A 15 -7.53 3.63 -29.05
N TYR A 16 -6.25 3.59 -28.66
CA TYR A 16 -5.28 4.62 -29.05
C TYR A 16 -4.71 4.42 -30.46
N LEU A 17 -5.00 3.30 -31.15
CA LEU A 17 -4.36 2.99 -32.42
C LEU A 17 -4.58 4.12 -33.44
N HIS A 18 -5.80 4.66 -33.52
CA HIS A 18 -6.12 5.76 -34.42
C HIS A 18 -5.30 7.03 -34.13
N ASP A 19 -5.23 7.44 -32.86
CA ASP A 19 -4.46 8.61 -32.41
C ASP A 19 -2.97 8.51 -32.77
N PHE A 20 -2.41 7.29 -32.68
CA PHE A 20 -1.02 7.00 -33.07
C PHE A 20 -0.84 7.06 -34.58
N LEU A 21 -1.75 6.49 -35.38
CA LEU A 21 -1.69 6.55 -36.85
C LEU A 21 -1.80 7.99 -37.37
N GLU A 22 -2.68 8.83 -36.81
CA GLU A 22 -2.81 10.24 -37.22
C GLU A 22 -1.54 11.06 -36.93
N GLN A 23 -0.81 10.71 -35.88
CA GLN A 23 0.40 11.41 -35.43
C GLN A 23 1.69 10.78 -36.00
N GLY A 24 1.58 9.89 -37.00
CA GLY A 24 2.72 9.34 -37.74
C GLY A 24 3.38 8.08 -37.13
N PHE A 25 2.83 7.52 -36.05
CA PHE A 25 3.30 6.26 -35.45
C PHE A 25 2.59 5.07 -36.13
N ASP A 26 2.89 4.84 -37.41
CA ASP A 26 2.22 3.87 -38.30
C ASP A 26 2.79 2.43 -38.25
N THR A 27 3.90 2.27 -37.54
CA THR A 27 4.82 1.15 -37.61
C THR A 27 5.32 0.77 -36.22
N TRP A 28 5.77 -0.47 -36.04
CA TRP A 28 6.36 -0.88 -34.76
C TRP A 28 7.70 -0.19 -34.51
N GLU A 29 8.48 0.08 -35.56
CA GLU A 29 9.78 0.76 -35.48
C GLU A 29 9.68 2.19 -34.93
N THR A 30 8.76 3.02 -35.46
CA THR A 30 8.52 4.38 -34.93
C THR A 30 8.08 4.39 -33.46
N ILE A 31 7.42 3.32 -33.00
CA ILE A 31 7.02 3.13 -31.60
C ILE A 31 8.16 2.60 -30.73
N LEU A 32 9.25 2.07 -31.27
CA LEU A 32 10.44 1.78 -30.44
C LEU A 32 11.07 3.09 -29.91
N ASP A 33 11.04 4.17 -30.70
CA ASP A 33 11.75 5.42 -30.40
C ASP A 33 10.89 6.51 -29.74
N ILE A 34 9.60 6.23 -29.50
CA ILE A 34 8.67 7.14 -28.83
C ILE A 34 9.07 7.45 -27.37
N THR A 35 8.98 8.72 -26.98
CA THR A 35 9.40 9.24 -25.67
C THR A 35 8.25 9.31 -24.65
N GLU A 36 8.57 9.56 -23.37
CA GLU A 36 7.51 9.82 -22.36
C GLU A 36 6.70 11.07 -22.68
N SER A 37 7.31 12.10 -23.26
CA SER A 37 6.66 13.34 -23.70
C SER A 37 5.65 13.12 -24.83
N ASP A 38 5.95 12.25 -25.78
CA ASP A 38 5.03 11.93 -26.88
C ASP A 38 3.80 11.18 -26.34
N PHE A 39 4.00 10.27 -25.37
CA PHE A 39 2.89 9.63 -24.66
C PHE A 39 2.05 10.58 -23.79
N ASP A 40 2.59 11.72 -23.36
CA ASP A 40 1.82 12.80 -22.73
C ASP A 40 1.02 13.59 -23.77
N ALA A 41 1.62 13.96 -24.90
CA ALA A 41 0.93 14.63 -26.02
C ALA A 41 -0.23 13.78 -26.59
N LEU A 42 -0.03 12.47 -26.71
CA LEU A 42 -1.03 11.48 -27.14
C LEU A 42 -2.07 11.12 -26.06
N GLY A 43 -2.06 11.77 -24.88
CA GLY A 43 -3.06 11.54 -23.82
C GLY A 43 -3.08 10.11 -23.24
N VAL A 44 -2.03 9.32 -23.50
CA VAL A 44 -1.97 7.90 -23.11
C VAL A 44 -1.88 7.79 -21.60
N LYS A 45 -2.77 7.02 -20.96
CA LYS A 45 -2.77 6.86 -19.50
C LYS A 45 -1.48 6.14 -19.06
N LEU A 46 -0.86 6.59 -17.97
CA LEU A 46 0.44 6.09 -17.48
C LEU A 46 0.53 4.55 -17.37
N GLY A 47 -0.57 3.88 -16.98
CA GLY A 47 -0.65 2.42 -16.94
C GLY A 47 -0.53 1.73 -18.32
N HIS A 48 -0.99 2.40 -19.38
CA HIS A 48 -0.91 1.96 -20.77
C HIS A 48 0.48 2.26 -21.37
N ARG A 49 1.07 3.43 -21.10
CA ARG A 49 2.49 3.72 -21.41
C ARG A 49 3.41 2.61 -20.91
N ARG A 50 3.26 2.26 -19.63
CA ARG A 50 4.01 1.19 -18.95
C ARG A 50 3.73 -0.24 -19.44
N LYS A 51 2.70 -0.46 -20.25
CA LYS A 51 2.54 -1.71 -21.02
C LYS A 51 3.41 -1.66 -22.27
N LEU A 52 3.28 -0.60 -23.06
CA LEU A 52 3.96 -0.45 -24.35
C LEU A 52 5.49 -0.34 -24.18
N GLN A 53 5.96 0.49 -23.23
CA GLN A 53 7.38 0.56 -22.82
C GLN A 53 7.97 -0.80 -22.43
N ARG A 54 7.18 -1.69 -21.81
CA ARG A 54 7.63 -3.05 -21.47
C ARG A 54 7.71 -3.95 -22.70
N LYS A 55 6.76 -3.81 -23.63
CA LYS A 55 6.80 -4.52 -24.92
C LYS A 55 8.02 -4.07 -25.75
N ILE A 56 8.32 -2.76 -25.77
CA ILE A 56 9.50 -2.15 -26.40
C ILE A 56 10.81 -2.63 -25.75
N ALA A 57 10.88 -2.68 -24.41
CA ALA A 57 12.07 -3.20 -23.71
C ALA A 57 12.30 -4.70 -24.01
N ASN A 58 11.22 -5.49 -24.00
CA ASN A 58 11.27 -6.91 -24.32
C ASN A 58 11.69 -7.15 -25.79
N SER A 59 11.13 -6.41 -26.76
CA SER A 59 11.46 -6.57 -28.19
C SER A 59 12.89 -6.14 -28.53
N ARG A 60 13.43 -5.13 -27.81
CA ARG A 60 14.85 -4.74 -27.91
C ARG A 60 15.84 -5.76 -27.31
N GLY A 61 15.36 -6.90 -26.78
CA GLY A 61 16.21 -7.90 -26.12
C GLY A 61 16.86 -7.39 -24.82
N LEU A 62 16.39 -6.27 -24.29
CA LEU A 62 16.95 -5.65 -23.09
C LEU A 62 16.40 -6.37 -21.85
N SER A 63 17.12 -7.40 -21.41
CA SER A 63 16.89 -8.02 -20.11
C SER A 63 16.85 -6.95 -19.01
N SER A 64 15.96 -7.14 -18.03
CA SER A 64 15.52 -6.11 -17.09
C SER A 64 16.63 -5.50 -16.21
N ASP A 65 17.82 -6.11 -16.17
CA ASP A 65 18.96 -5.65 -15.37
C ASP A 65 19.75 -4.49 -16.02
N ARG A 66 19.67 -4.30 -17.35
CA ARG A 66 20.52 -3.30 -18.05
C ARG A 66 20.03 -1.84 -17.94
N ALA A 67 19.08 -1.57 -17.04
CA ALA A 67 18.55 -0.22 -16.79
C ALA A 67 19.39 0.60 -15.77
N LEU A 68 20.43 0.02 -15.16
CA LEU A 68 21.18 0.62 -14.04
C LEU A 68 22.65 0.93 -14.38
N ALA A 69 22.89 1.67 -15.46
CA ALA A 69 24.23 2.14 -15.83
C ALA A 69 24.23 3.60 -16.30
N SER A 70 24.12 4.55 -15.36
CA SER A 70 24.42 5.96 -15.65
C SER A 70 25.94 6.16 -15.78
N PRO A 71 26.46 6.91 -16.77
CA PRO A 71 27.90 7.10 -16.96
C PRO A 71 28.59 7.73 -15.74
N ARG A 72 29.76 7.20 -15.36
CA ARG A 72 30.62 7.82 -14.35
C ARG A 72 31.32 9.04 -14.95
N HIS A 73 31.31 10.16 -14.22
CA HIS A 73 32.28 11.22 -14.41
C HIS A 73 33.07 11.40 -13.12
N THR A 74 34.40 11.27 -13.21
CA THR A 74 35.34 11.85 -12.24
C THR A 74 35.88 13.16 -12.84
N PRO A 75 36.46 14.07 -12.03
CA PRO A 75 37.88 13.93 -11.71
C PRO A 75 38.29 14.25 -10.25
N SER A 76 39.39 13.59 -9.83
CA SER A 76 40.56 14.08 -9.07
C SER A 76 40.75 15.62 -9.10
N ASP A 77 41.25 16.37 -8.09
CA ASP A 77 41.97 16.15 -6.81
C ASP A 77 41.88 17.49 -5.97
N ASP A 78 42.40 17.84 -4.77
CA ASP A 78 43.19 17.36 -3.58
C ASP A 78 43.13 18.57 -2.55
N ARG A 79 43.52 18.66 -1.25
CA ARG A 79 44.31 17.92 -0.22
C ARG A 79 43.90 18.35 1.22
N SER A 80 44.53 17.76 2.25
CA SER A 80 44.93 18.24 3.61
C SER A 80 44.55 19.66 4.14
N SER A 81 44.38 19.94 5.44
CA SER A 81 44.35 19.12 6.70
C SER A 81 44.13 20.00 7.96
N GLU A 82 43.50 19.45 9.02
CA GLU A 82 43.59 19.87 10.46
C GLU A 82 43.08 21.30 10.83
N GLU A 83 42.71 21.67 12.08
CA GLU A 83 42.75 20.98 13.38
C GLU A 83 41.55 21.34 14.32
N ASN A 84 41.52 20.76 15.52
CA ASN A 84 40.48 20.76 16.56
C ASN A 84 39.86 22.09 17.03
N ARG A 85 38.54 22.07 17.33
CA ARG A 85 38.04 22.36 18.70
C ARG A 85 36.65 21.76 18.98
N ALA A 86 36.41 21.27 20.19
CA ALA A 86 35.17 20.61 20.58
C ALA A 86 34.23 21.48 21.45
N VAL A 87 32.94 21.50 21.10
CA VAL A 87 31.81 21.77 22.00
C VAL A 87 30.66 20.85 21.55
N GLY A 88 30.03 20.12 22.48
CA GLY A 88 29.00 19.12 22.14
C GLY A 88 27.57 19.60 22.37
N CYS A 89 26.66 19.21 21.47
CA CYS A 89 25.22 19.23 21.69
C CYS A 89 24.56 18.01 21.03
N LYS A 90 23.52 17.43 21.64
CA LYS A 90 22.79 16.28 21.08
C LYS A 90 21.82 16.77 20.00
N VAL A 91 21.85 16.15 18.82
CA VAL A 91 20.87 16.34 17.74
C VAL A 91 20.50 14.97 17.17
N ASP A 92 19.24 14.80 16.80
CA ASP A 92 18.64 13.52 16.43
C ASP A 92 19.25 12.88 15.18
N SER A 93 19.49 11.57 15.26
CA SER A 93 19.90 10.73 14.14
C SER A 93 18.75 10.53 13.14
N LYS A 94 18.45 11.55 12.33
CA LYS A 94 17.73 11.37 11.07
C LYS A 94 18.53 10.43 10.17
N ASN A 95 18.14 9.16 10.13
CA ASN A 95 18.61 8.24 9.12
C ASN A 95 17.96 8.63 7.78
N GLU A 96 18.67 9.41 6.98
CA GLU A 96 18.23 9.95 5.67
C GLU A 96 18.13 8.82 4.63
N SER A 97 17.19 7.89 4.82
CA SER A 97 16.96 6.77 3.92
C SER A 97 16.30 7.27 2.64
N THR A 98 17.13 7.64 1.66
CA THR A 98 16.69 8.08 0.34
C THR A 98 15.73 7.04 -0.27
N PRO A 99 14.53 7.44 -0.72
CA PRO A 99 13.52 6.48 -1.16
C PRO A 99 13.93 5.86 -2.50
N VAL A 100 14.44 4.63 -2.47
CA VAL A 100 14.81 3.84 -3.65
C VAL A 100 13.60 3.68 -4.56
N GLN A 101 13.60 4.45 -5.65
CA GLN A 101 12.48 4.52 -6.59
C GLN A 101 12.33 3.18 -7.31
N GLY A 102 11.20 2.49 -7.09
CA GLY A 102 10.88 1.19 -7.70
C GLY A 102 10.62 0.05 -6.71
N ALA A 103 11.05 0.18 -5.45
CA ALA A 103 10.82 -0.83 -4.43
C ALA A 103 9.32 -0.95 -4.05
N LYS A 104 8.61 -1.90 -4.67
CA LYS A 104 7.22 -2.24 -4.30
C LYS A 104 7.16 -2.68 -2.84
N ARG A 105 6.27 -2.07 -2.05
CA ARG A 105 6.06 -2.44 -0.62
C ARG A 105 5.74 -3.94 -0.51
N LYS A 106 6.64 -4.71 0.13
CA LYS A 106 6.49 -6.16 0.35
C LYS A 106 5.38 -6.40 1.38
N TYR A 107 4.18 -6.77 0.91
CA TYR A 107 3.05 -7.11 1.77
C TYR A 107 3.42 -8.26 2.72
N ARG A 108 3.37 -7.99 4.03
CA ARG A 108 3.46 -9.04 5.06
C ARG A 108 2.09 -9.70 5.19
N ARG A 109 2.08 -11.03 5.30
CA ARG A 109 0.84 -11.76 5.62
C ARG A 109 0.47 -11.53 7.08
N HIS A 110 -0.82 -11.54 7.40
CA HIS A 110 -1.29 -11.58 8.79
C HIS A 110 -1.61 -13.04 9.18
N PRO A 111 -1.58 -13.40 10.47
CA PRO A 111 -2.09 -14.69 10.91
C PRO A 111 -3.58 -14.81 10.57
N LYS A 112 -4.08 -16.03 10.38
CA LYS A 112 -5.52 -16.27 10.39
C LYS A 112 -6.09 -15.90 11.77
N PRO A 113 -7.33 -15.39 11.86
CA PRO A 113 -8.06 -15.37 13.12
C PRO A 113 -8.39 -16.82 13.56
N ASP A 114 -8.74 -16.99 14.83
CA ASP A 114 -9.43 -18.19 15.32
C ASP A 114 -10.94 -17.94 15.26
N GLU A 115 -11.70 -18.96 14.85
CA GLU A 115 -13.16 -18.99 14.82
C GLU A 115 -13.75 -19.28 16.22
N ASN A 116 -12.94 -19.81 17.15
CA ASN A 116 -13.32 -20.13 18.52
C ASN A 116 -13.05 -19.00 19.53
N ALA A 117 -12.33 -17.95 19.12
CA ALA A 117 -12.04 -16.82 19.98
C ALA A 117 -13.27 -15.90 20.08
N PRO A 118 -13.59 -15.34 21.27
CA PRO A 118 -14.70 -14.41 21.41
C PRO A 118 -14.50 -13.16 20.52
N GLU A 119 -15.60 -12.61 20.00
CA GLU A 119 -15.55 -11.44 19.13
C GLU A 119 -15.10 -10.18 19.89
N ARG A 120 -14.41 -9.27 19.19
CA ARG A 120 -13.93 -8.03 19.82
C ARG A 120 -15.12 -7.11 20.14
N PRO A 121 -15.22 -6.60 21.38
CA PRO A 121 -16.35 -5.78 21.80
C PRO A 121 -16.33 -4.42 21.08
N PRO A 122 -17.49 -3.91 20.65
CA PRO A 122 -17.57 -2.60 20.01
C PRO A 122 -17.29 -1.47 21.01
N SER A 123 -16.58 -0.44 20.57
CA SER A 123 -16.39 0.78 21.37
C SER A 123 -17.64 1.68 21.33
N ALA A 124 -17.73 2.66 22.23
CA ALA A 124 -18.86 3.59 22.30
C ALA A 124 -19.17 4.25 20.95
N TYR A 125 -18.13 4.70 20.24
CA TYR A 125 -18.26 5.22 18.89
C TYR A 125 -18.78 4.19 17.88
N VAL A 126 -18.34 2.92 17.96
CA VAL A 126 -18.84 1.86 17.06
C VAL A 126 -20.33 1.59 17.30
N ILE A 127 -20.73 1.47 18.57
CA ILE A 127 -22.14 1.30 18.98
C ILE A 127 -22.99 2.45 18.43
N PHE A 128 -22.59 3.70 18.72
CA PHE A 128 -23.24 4.90 18.20
C PHE A 128 -23.28 4.92 16.65
N SER A 129 -22.17 4.60 16.00
CA SER A 129 -22.08 4.60 14.53
C SER A 129 -23.01 3.60 13.87
N ASN A 130 -23.24 2.45 14.50
CA ASN A 130 -24.16 1.42 13.99
C ASN A 130 -25.61 1.90 14.14
N LYS A 131 -25.99 2.39 15.32
CA LYS A 131 -27.33 2.98 15.55
C LYS A 131 -27.63 4.13 14.56
N MET A 132 -26.69 5.07 14.40
CA MET A 132 -26.82 6.19 13.47
C MET A 132 -26.86 5.73 12.00
N ARG A 133 -26.13 4.66 11.63
CA ARG A 133 -26.26 4.03 10.29
C ARG A 133 -27.63 3.37 10.07
N GLU A 134 -28.25 2.83 11.12
CA GLU A 134 -29.60 2.27 11.06
C GLU A 134 -30.67 3.37 10.95
N GLU A 135 -30.53 4.49 11.67
CA GLU A 135 -31.38 5.69 11.55
C GLU A 135 -31.26 6.41 10.19
N LEU A 136 -30.12 6.24 9.50
CA LEU A 136 -29.85 6.75 8.16
C LEU A 136 -30.17 5.73 7.04
N LYS A 137 -30.52 4.48 7.39
CA LYS A 137 -30.78 3.38 6.45
C LYS A 137 -32.05 3.64 5.64
N GLY A 138 -31.91 3.79 4.32
CA GLY A 138 -33.01 4.15 3.42
C GLY A 138 -33.00 5.62 2.96
N ARG A 139 -32.08 6.45 3.46
CA ARG A 139 -31.75 7.73 2.80
C ARG A 139 -30.81 7.45 1.62
N ASN A 140 -30.97 8.17 0.51
CA ASN A 140 -30.12 8.07 -0.68
C ASN A 140 -28.75 8.76 -0.48
N LEU A 141 -28.04 8.39 0.59
CA LEU A 141 -26.72 8.92 0.94
C LEU A 141 -25.66 7.85 0.70
N SER A 142 -24.50 8.27 0.19
CA SER A 142 -23.33 7.43 0.06
C SER A 142 -22.80 6.99 1.44
N PHE A 143 -22.22 5.79 1.51
CA PHE A 143 -21.52 5.32 2.71
C PHE A 143 -20.48 6.33 3.22
N THR A 144 -19.79 7.04 2.31
CA THR A 144 -18.80 8.07 2.63
C THR A 144 -19.44 9.30 3.28
N GLU A 145 -20.67 9.66 2.92
CA GLU A 145 -21.40 10.81 3.47
C GLU A 145 -21.99 10.46 4.84
N ILE A 146 -22.57 9.26 4.96
CA ILE A 146 -23.02 8.68 6.23
C ILE A 146 -21.84 8.63 7.22
N ALA A 147 -20.65 8.17 6.79
CA ALA A 147 -19.47 8.10 7.64
C ALA A 147 -18.98 9.48 8.12
N LYS A 148 -19.08 10.53 7.30
CA LYS A 148 -18.79 11.92 7.72
C LYS A 148 -19.78 12.41 8.76
N LEU A 149 -21.08 12.33 8.46
CA LEU A 149 -22.17 12.80 9.33
C LEU A 149 -22.14 12.11 10.70
N VAL A 150 -21.88 10.80 10.74
CA VAL A 150 -21.69 10.03 11.98
C VAL A 150 -20.49 10.54 12.78
N GLY A 151 -19.35 10.82 12.13
CA GLY A 151 -18.15 11.33 12.78
C GLY A 151 -18.35 12.73 13.36
N GLU A 152 -18.93 13.64 12.57
CA GLU A 152 -19.27 15.01 12.97
C GLU A 152 -20.25 15.03 14.15
N ASN A 153 -21.32 14.24 14.09
CA ASN A 153 -22.30 14.12 15.17
C ASN A 153 -21.63 13.58 16.46
N TRP A 154 -20.81 12.53 16.38
CA TRP A 154 -20.09 12.01 17.55
C TRP A 154 -19.15 13.05 18.18
N GLN A 155 -18.48 13.90 17.41
CA GLN A 155 -17.67 14.97 18.02
C GLN A 155 -18.56 15.96 18.77
N ASN A 156 -19.66 16.40 18.15
CA ASN A 156 -20.56 17.43 18.67
C ASN A 156 -21.46 17.00 19.84
N LEU A 157 -21.74 15.70 20.03
CA LEU A 157 -22.54 15.19 21.16
C LEU A 157 -21.99 15.66 22.53
N ALA A 158 -22.89 15.99 23.46
CA ALA A 158 -22.53 16.31 24.84
C ALA A 158 -21.97 15.09 25.59
N PRO A 159 -21.15 15.25 26.65
CA PRO A 159 -20.63 14.13 27.43
C PRO A 159 -21.74 13.27 28.05
N ALA A 160 -22.85 13.88 28.50
CA ALA A 160 -24.02 13.15 29.02
C ALA A 160 -24.75 12.31 27.94
N GLU A 161 -24.64 12.67 26.66
CA GLU A 161 -25.19 11.89 25.55
C GLU A 161 -24.22 10.77 25.10
N LYS A 162 -22.92 10.95 25.35
CA LYS A 162 -21.87 9.94 25.13
C LYS A 162 -21.87 8.86 26.21
N GLU A 163 -22.11 9.24 27.47
CA GLU A 163 -22.12 8.37 28.64
C GLU A 163 -22.86 7.03 28.45
N PRO A 164 -24.12 6.95 27.98
CA PRO A 164 -24.80 5.66 27.80
C PRO A 164 -24.10 4.73 26.80
N TYR A 165 -23.48 5.28 25.74
CA TYR A 165 -22.69 4.48 24.79
C TYR A 165 -21.35 4.03 25.39
N GLU A 166 -20.76 4.83 26.29
CA GLU A 166 -19.54 4.49 27.03
C GLU A 166 -19.81 3.42 28.09
N GLN A 167 -20.90 3.53 28.86
CA GLN A 167 -21.37 2.49 29.79
C GLN A 167 -21.67 1.16 29.04
N GLN A 168 -22.35 1.22 27.89
CA GLN A 168 -22.63 0.03 27.09
C GLN A 168 -21.34 -0.62 26.52
N ALA A 169 -20.38 0.18 26.08
CA ALA A 169 -19.08 -0.31 25.62
C ALA A 169 -18.23 -0.89 26.77
N PHE A 170 -18.32 -0.32 27.97
CA PHE A 170 -17.68 -0.85 29.17
C PHE A 170 -18.23 -2.22 29.52
N SER A 171 -19.56 -2.37 29.62
CA SER A 171 -20.23 -3.66 29.87
C SER A 171 -19.91 -4.72 28.79
N ALA A 172 -19.87 -4.32 27.51
CA ALA A 172 -19.45 -5.21 26.42
C ALA A 172 -17.99 -5.66 26.57
N LYS A 173 -17.09 -4.76 27.00
CA LYS A 173 -15.69 -5.05 27.27
C LYS A 173 -15.50 -5.97 28.48
N GLU A 174 -16.28 -5.83 29.54
CA GLU A 174 -16.25 -6.73 30.70
C GLU A 174 -16.69 -8.14 30.35
N ARG A 175 -17.81 -8.30 29.63
CA ARG A 175 -18.28 -9.61 29.15
C ARG A 175 -17.22 -10.29 28.28
N TYR A 176 -16.67 -9.56 27.30
CA TYR A 176 -15.56 -10.05 26.49
C TYR A 176 -14.33 -10.46 27.32
N ASN A 177 -13.95 -9.71 28.36
CA ASN A 177 -12.80 -10.06 29.20
C ASN A 177 -13.03 -11.39 29.94
N ASN A 178 -14.26 -11.65 30.39
CA ASN A 178 -14.64 -12.89 31.06
C ASN A 178 -14.65 -14.07 30.07
N GLU A 179 -15.33 -13.92 28.94
CA GLU A 179 -15.35 -14.89 27.83
C GLU A 179 -13.92 -15.23 27.36
N LEU A 180 -13.05 -14.23 27.21
CA LEU A 180 -11.65 -14.39 26.83
C LEU A 180 -10.83 -15.08 27.93
N ALA A 181 -11.14 -14.87 29.22
CA ALA A 181 -10.49 -15.54 30.33
C ALA A 181 -10.91 -17.02 30.45
N GLU A 182 -12.10 -17.39 29.96
CA GLU A 182 -12.55 -18.77 29.83
C GLU A 182 -11.97 -19.46 28.60
N TYR A 183 -12.09 -18.83 27.42
CA TYR A 183 -11.49 -19.30 26.17
C TYR A 183 -9.97 -19.57 26.31
N LYS A 184 -9.23 -18.73 27.05
CA LYS A 184 -7.80 -18.94 27.36
C LYS A 184 -7.47 -20.25 28.11
N LYS A 185 -8.46 -20.89 28.76
CA LYS A 185 -8.29 -22.17 29.47
C LYS A 185 -8.49 -23.38 28.54
N THR A 186 -9.18 -23.19 27.41
CA THR A 186 -9.51 -24.25 26.43
C THR A 186 -8.26 -24.81 25.74
N ASN A 187 -8.41 -25.96 25.06
CA ASN A 187 -7.34 -26.47 24.19
C ASN A 187 -7.24 -25.67 22.87
N ASN A 188 -8.37 -25.17 22.34
CA ASN A 188 -8.44 -24.39 21.12
C ASN A 188 -7.50 -23.16 21.19
N TYR A 189 -7.47 -22.46 22.33
CA TYR A 189 -6.51 -21.36 22.55
C TYR A 189 -5.05 -21.82 22.56
N LYS A 190 -4.73 -23.02 23.05
CA LYS A 190 -3.36 -23.56 23.08
C LYS A 190 -2.88 -23.90 21.67
N GLU A 191 -3.74 -24.53 20.87
CA GLU A 191 -3.49 -24.84 19.45
C GLU A 191 -3.32 -23.55 18.64
N TYR A 192 -4.19 -22.55 18.86
CA TYR A 192 -4.07 -21.26 18.22
C TYR A 192 -2.80 -20.49 18.67
N ALA A 193 -2.40 -20.56 19.93
CA ALA A 193 -1.16 -19.97 20.43
C ALA A 193 0.09 -20.64 19.81
N GLN A 194 0.07 -21.96 19.61
CA GLN A 194 1.11 -22.67 18.86
C GLN A 194 1.14 -22.21 17.39
N TYR A 195 -0.02 -22.15 16.72
CA TYR A 195 -0.12 -21.62 15.35
C TYR A 195 0.45 -20.19 15.22
N LEU A 196 0.17 -19.30 16.17
CA LEU A 196 0.72 -17.94 16.18
C LEU A 196 2.25 -17.91 16.37
N ALA A 197 2.81 -18.79 17.21
CA ALA A 197 4.25 -18.92 17.37
C ALA A 197 4.92 -19.43 16.08
N ASP A 198 4.35 -20.48 15.48
CA ASP A 198 4.79 -21.07 14.21
C ASP A 198 4.74 -20.07 13.06
N PHE A 199 3.65 -19.31 12.96
CA PHE A 199 3.47 -18.26 11.96
C PHE A 199 4.52 -17.15 12.12
N LYS A 200 4.78 -16.72 13.37
CA LYS A 200 5.82 -15.72 13.66
C LYS A 200 7.22 -16.23 13.30
N ALA A 201 7.55 -17.48 13.65
CA ALA A 201 8.82 -18.12 13.32
C ALA A 201 9.07 -18.15 11.80
N ARG A 202 8.07 -18.57 11.02
CA ARG A 202 8.09 -18.59 9.54
C ARG A 202 8.27 -17.20 8.92
N GLN A 203 7.81 -16.13 9.57
CA GLN A 203 8.08 -14.75 9.11
C GLN A 203 9.50 -14.27 9.44
N SER A 204 10.08 -14.66 10.57
CA SER A 204 11.48 -14.34 10.89
C SER A 204 12.44 -15.03 9.93
N THR A 205 12.25 -16.32 9.60
CA THR A 205 13.12 -17.01 8.66
C THR A 205 13.00 -16.46 7.23
N GLN A 206 11.78 -16.15 6.77
CA GLN A 206 11.56 -15.55 5.45
C GLN A 206 12.10 -14.11 5.31
N SER A 207 12.26 -13.38 6.42
CA SER A 207 12.89 -12.04 6.38
C SER A 207 14.42 -12.12 6.41
N GLN A 208 15.02 -12.98 7.24
CA GLN A 208 16.48 -13.20 7.25
C GLN A 208 16.98 -13.78 5.91
N GLY A 209 16.27 -14.75 5.33
CA GLY A 209 16.60 -15.35 4.03
C GLY A 209 16.45 -14.42 2.81
N THR A 210 16.12 -13.14 2.99
CA THR A 210 16.17 -12.12 1.91
C THR A 210 17.38 -11.17 2.05
N SER A 211 18.34 -11.46 2.94
CA SER A 211 19.51 -10.58 3.21
C SER A 211 20.87 -11.14 2.79
N CYS A 212 20.91 -12.37 2.25
CA CYS A 212 22.14 -13.06 1.86
C CYS A 212 22.00 -13.72 0.48
N ASN A 213 22.15 -12.92 -0.58
CA ASN A 213 22.53 -13.27 -1.95
C ASN A 213 22.81 -11.96 -2.71
#